data_AF-A0A4Q9XLP3-F1
#
_entry.id   AF-A0A4Q9XLP3-F1
#
_cell.length_a   1.000
_cell.length_b   1.000
_cell.length_c   1.000
_cell.angle_alpha   90.00
_cell.angle_beta   90.00
_cell.angle_gamma   90.00
#
_symmetry.space_group_name_H-M   'P 1'
#
loop_
_entity.id
_entity.type
_entity.pdbx_description
1 polymer ?
#
loop_
_entity_poly.entity_id
_entity_poly.type
_entity_poly.pdbx_seq_one_letter_code
_entity_poly.pdbx_strand_id
1 'polypeptide(L)' 'MTARIKKRFIAGARCPACQQLDSLVIYIENNVEKMECVKCGHHETHAEQKVKQASRQQESVIGVFKPE' A
#
# COMPACT_ATOMS: atom_id res chain seq x y z
N MET A 1 -19.68 -18.81 1.32
CA MET A 1 -19.19 -18.54 -0.04
C MET A 1 -17.92 -17.71 0.08
N THR A 2 -16.76 -18.33 -0.05
CA THR A 2 -15.45 -17.67 0.06
C THR A 2 -15.28 -16.73 -1.13
N ALA A 3 -15.30 -15.42 -0.89
CA ALA A 3 -15.03 -14.43 -1.92
C ALA A 3 -13.60 -14.65 -2.44
N ARG A 4 -13.45 -15.23 -3.62
CA ARG A 4 -12.14 -15.39 -4.28
C ARG A 4 -11.61 -14.00 -4.61
N ILE A 5 -10.49 -13.65 -4.00
CA ILE A 5 -9.74 -12.44 -4.31
C ILE A 5 -9.28 -12.51 -5.77
N LYS A 6 -9.73 -11.58 -6.62
CA LYS A 6 -9.30 -11.49 -8.01
C LYS A 6 -7.95 -10.78 -8.07
N LYS A 7 -6.90 -11.53 -8.36
CA LYS A 7 -5.56 -10.98 -8.67
C LYS A 7 -5.50 -10.59 -10.15
N ARG A 8 -5.12 -9.36 -10.45
CA ARG A 8 -4.89 -8.84 -11.81
C ARG A 8 -3.40 -8.63 -12.02
N PHE A 9 -2.93 -8.81 -13.24
CA PHE A 9 -1.52 -8.66 -13.59
C PHE A 9 -1.30 -7.35 -14.33
N ILE A 10 -0.18 -6.67 -14.06
CA ILE A 10 0.15 -5.38 -14.67
C ILE A 10 1.16 -5.60 -15.80
N ALA A 11 0.67 -5.55 -17.04
CA ALA A 11 1.50 -5.69 -18.23
C ALA A 11 2.38 -4.45 -18.44
N GLY A 12 3.64 -4.63 -18.81
CA GLY A 12 4.59 -3.56 -19.09
C GLY A 12 5.18 -2.84 -17.86
N ALA A 13 4.78 -3.25 -16.64
CA ALA A 13 5.34 -2.70 -15.43
C ALA A 13 6.63 -3.44 -15.01
N ARG A 14 7.66 -2.69 -14.65
CA ARG A 14 8.89 -3.23 -14.06
C ARG A 14 8.81 -3.17 -12.55
N CYS A 15 9.11 -4.27 -11.88
CA CYS A 15 9.22 -4.28 -10.43
C CYS A 15 10.37 -3.35 -9.99
N PRO A 16 10.16 -2.42 -9.04
CA PRO A 16 11.24 -1.54 -8.57
C PRO A 16 12.35 -2.30 -7.84
N ALA A 17 12.01 -3.40 -7.15
CA ALA A 17 12.96 -4.19 -6.36
C ALA A 17 13.89 -5.08 -7.20
N CYS A 18 13.38 -5.73 -8.25
CA CYS A 18 14.15 -6.70 -9.03
C CYS A 18 14.23 -6.39 -10.54
N GLN A 19 13.63 -5.28 -10.98
CA GLN A 19 13.55 -4.83 -12.39
C GLN A 19 12.97 -5.85 -13.39
N GLN A 20 12.32 -6.91 -12.90
CA GLN A 20 11.61 -7.86 -13.76
C GLN A 20 10.39 -7.16 -14.40
N LEU A 21 10.28 -7.31 -15.72
CA LEU A 21 9.08 -6.95 -16.49
C LEU A 21 7.95 -7.93 -16.16
N ASP A 22 6.71 -7.46 -16.23
CA ASP A 22 5.53 -8.34 -16.18
C ASP A 22 5.60 -9.27 -14.97
N SER A 23 5.70 -8.68 -13.78
CA SER A 23 5.86 -9.45 -12.54
C SER A 23 5.07 -8.88 -11.38
N LEU A 24 4.30 -7.81 -11.61
CA LEU A 24 3.48 -7.16 -10.60
C LEU A 24 2.03 -7.62 -10.73
N VAL A 25 1.47 -8.05 -9.61
CA VAL A 25 0.05 -8.37 -9.46
C VAL A 25 -0.60 -7.37 -8.52
N ILE A 26 -1.80 -6.92 -8.85
CA ILE A 26 -2.63 -6.08 -8.01
C ILE A 26 -3.91 -6.81 -7.63
N TYR A 27 -4.30 -6.70 -6.37
CA TYR A 27 -5.52 -7.31 -5.87
C TYR A 27 -6.13 -6.47 -4.75
N ILE A 28 -7.44 -6.60 -4.58
CA ILE A 28 -8.18 -5.91 -3.52
C ILE A 28 -8.49 -6.94 -2.44
N GLU A 29 -7.99 -6.68 -1.24
CA GLU A 29 -8.26 -7.47 -0.06
C GLU A 29 -8.79 -6.55 1.04
N ASN A 30 -9.97 -6.85 1.59
CA ASN A 30 -10.59 -6.05 2.65
C ASN A 30 -10.75 -4.55 2.32
N ASN A 31 -11.14 -4.22 1.08
CA ASN A 31 -11.21 -2.84 0.55
C ASN A 31 -9.85 -2.11 0.47
N VAL A 32 -8.74 -2.85 0.58
CA VAL A 32 -7.40 -2.31 0.42
C VAL A 32 -6.77 -2.85 -0.86
N GLU A 33 -6.31 -1.93 -1.70
CA GLU A 33 -5.51 -2.25 -2.88
C GLU A 33 -4.09 -2.64 -2.45
N LYS A 34 -3.70 -3.86 -2.81
CA LYS A 34 -2.38 -4.43 -2.59
C LYS A 34 -1.73 -4.74 -3.92
N MET A 35 -0.46 -4.37 -4.05
CA MET A 35 0.41 -4.75 -5.15
C MET A 35 1.46 -5.73 -4.64
N GLU A 36 1.75 -6.79 -5.39
CA GLU A 36 2.73 -7.82 -5.02
C GLU A 36 3.53 -8.24 -6.26
N CYS A 37 4.83 -8.50 -6.10
CA CYS A 37 5.69 -9.02 -7.15
C CYS A 37 5.82 -10.52 -7.02
N VAL A 38 5.44 -11.26 -8.07
CA VAL A 38 5.49 -12.74 -8.06
C VAL A 38 6.92 -13.30 -8.18
N LYS A 39 7.89 -12.48 -8.56
CA LYS A 39 9.29 -12.90 -8.75
C LYS A 39 10.13 -12.78 -7.49
N CYS A 40 10.03 -11.64 -6.78
CA CYS A 40 10.83 -11.36 -5.59
C CYS A 40 10.02 -11.30 -4.29
N GLY A 41 8.68 -11.37 -4.35
CA GLY A 41 7.81 -11.29 -3.18
C GLY A 41 7.63 -9.88 -2.61
N HIS A 42 8.16 -8.84 -3.28
CA HIS A 42 7.98 -7.46 -2.85
C HIS A 42 6.50 -7.07 -2.95
N HIS A 43 5.91 -6.58 -1.87
CA HIS A 43 4.52 -6.13 -1.86
C HIS A 43 4.43 -4.72 -1.28
N GLU A 44 3.51 -3.94 -1.83
CA GLU A 44 3.18 -2.59 -1.36
C GLU A 44 1.68 -2.48 -1.14
N THR A 45 1.32 -1.90 0.01
CA THR A 45 -0.08 -1.62 0.36
C THR A 45 -0.35 -0.15 0.09
N HIS A 46 -1.31 0.17 -0.78
CA HIS A 46 -1.64 1.56 -1.07
C HIS A 46 -2.31 2.28 0.13
N ALA A 47 -2.85 1.52 1.11
CA ALA A 47 -3.41 2.07 2.35
C ALA A 47 -2.35 2.73 3.25
N GLU A 48 -1.11 2.23 3.29
CA GLU A 48 -0.07 2.79 4.16
C GLU A 48 0.34 4.21 3.74
N GLN A 49 0.22 4.56 2.46
CA GLN A 49 0.54 5.92 2.00
C GLN A 49 -0.50 6.94 2.49
N LYS A 50 -1.79 6.61 2.49
CA LYS A 50 -2.84 7.49 3.04
C LYS A 50 -2.68 7.69 4.55
N VAL A 51 -2.29 6.65 5.30
CA VAL A 51 -2.10 6.74 6.76
C VAL A 51 -0.82 7.51 7.12
N LYS A 52 0.27 7.36 6.37
CA LYS A 52 1.50 8.16 6.55
C LYS A 52 1.29 9.64 6.22
N GLN A 53 0.46 9.96 5.22
CA GLN A 53 0.10 11.34 4.90
C GLN A 53 -0.80 11.95 5.98
N ALA A 54 -1.84 11.22 6.43
CA ALA A 54 -2.74 11.69 7.47
C ALA A 54 -2.05 11.90 8.83
N SER A 55 -1.18 10.97 9.25
CA SER A 55 -0.43 11.09 10.51
C SER A 55 0.51 12.30 10.54
N ARG A 56 1.10 12.68 9.40
CA ARG A 56 1.98 13.86 9.32
C ARG A 56 1.25 15.19 9.21
N GLN A 57 -0.03 15.17 8.79
CA GLN A 57 -0.90 16.34 8.72
C GLN A 57 -1.58 16.66 10.05
N GLN A 58 -1.61 15.71 11.00
CA GLN A 58 -2.25 15.88 12.31
C GLN A 58 -1.28 16.21 13.45
N GLU A 59 0.02 16.45 13.18
CA GLU A 59 1.01 16.86 14.19
C GLU A 59 1.08 18.39 14.41
N SER A 60 -0.02 19.10 14.19
CA SER A 60 -0.14 20.50 14.61
C SER A 60 -1.10 20.59 15.79
N VAL A 61 -0.58 21.06 16.93
CA VAL A 61 -1.28 21.42 18.17
C VAL A 61 -1.44 20.29 19.21
N ILE A 62 -0.31 19.89 19.82
CA ILE A 62 -0.32 19.44 21.22
C ILE A 62 -0.38 20.73 22.06
N GLY A 63 -1.58 21.06 22.54
CA GLY A 63 -1.81 22.23 23.40
C GLY A 63 -0.96 22.15 24.67
N VAL A 64 -0.07 23.11 24.85
CA VAL A 64 0.66 23.33 26.11
C VAL A 64 -0.37 23.75 27.16
N PHE A 65 -0.82 22.80 27.97
CA PHE A 65 -1.67 23.06 29.13
C PHE A 65 -0.80 23.65 30.24
N LYS A 66 -0.88 24.98 30.45
CA LYS A 66 -0.34 25.65 31.63
C LYS A 66 -1.46 25.77 32.67
N PRO A 67 -1.41 25.04 33.78
CA PRO A 67 -2.25 25.32 34.94
C PRO A 67 -1.61 26.45 35.76
N GLU A 68 -2.38 27.48 36.09
CA GLU A 68 -2.16 28.25 37.34
C GLU A 68 -2.79 27.48 38.50
#